data_AF-A0A944SNB7-F1
#
_entry.id   AF-A0A944SNB7-F1
#
_cell.length_a   1.000
_cell.length_b   1.000
_cell.length_c   1.000
_cell.angle_alpha   90.00
_cell.angle_beta   90.00
_cell.angle_gamma   90.00
#
_symmetry.space_group_name_H-M   'P 1'
#
loop_
_entity.id
_entity.type
_entity.pdbx_description
1 polymer ?
#
loop_
_entity_poly.entity_id
_entity_poly.type
_entity_poly.pdbx_seq_one_letter_code
_entity_poly.pdbx_strand_id
1 'polypeptide(L)'
;MKNTKPFAITLDVGSSLLNKTGSWRTERPVYVDRLPPCNETCPAGENIQEWLYHAESGDYKKAWEEIMKHNPFPAVMGRVCYHSCETACNRVHLDDAVGINSVERFLGDQALINQWKVKPGKTTGKKIMIVGAGMAGLSCAYHLRLLGHDVTIFESSSKSGGMVRYGIPKYRMPNEKLNAEIYRIEDMGVKIKLNTKIEDVLATKEKYGFDAVFLSIGAQNAKLINIKSDESIPSLSAIAILRGIEDDIATGLHGHVVVYGGGNTAIDVARSAIRMGAKSVKVVVRKSQEQMPAHYEEIDEALDEGVEIVPFHSISEIKKGQLILEKNFISDGNSVKPTGQFVTMEANVVVQALGQNVDEALLDNLEELKLEDGVLGVDTHLMSAIDGVFAGGDMIPSERNVTVAIGHGKKAARSISQWLNGKFEKQSKKHEVVDYSMMNTWYYSDAPRTIRPMLDVVRRTSGFAEVVGDLDEINAAFEARRCMSCGNCFECDNCYGVCPDNAVIKLGAGKRFEFKYDYCKGCAMCATECPCGSIKMEPELI
;
A
#
# COMPACT_ATOMS: atom_id res chain seq x y z
N MET A 1 -64.21 -43.41 8.63
CA MET A 1 -63.04 -44.27 8.88
C MET A 1 -62.52 -43.95 10.27
N LYS A 2 -62.39 -44.95 11.16
CA LYS A 2 -61.79 -44.75 12.50
C LYS A 2 -60.34 -44.36 12.30
N ASN A 3 -59.92 -43.23 12.88
CA ASN A 3 -58.54 -42.79 12.85
C ASN A 3 -57.71 -43.80 13.67
N THR A 4 -56.96 -44.68 12.98
CA THR A 4 -56.16 -45.76 13.58
C THR A 4 -54.78 -45.31 14.05
N LYS A 5 -54.50 -44.00 14.02
CA LYS A 5 -53.19 -43.47 14.43
C LYS A 5 -53.06 -43.52 15.96
N PRO A 6 -51.94 -44.07 16.50
CA PRO A 6 -51.65 -44.05 17.93
C PRO A 6 -51.70 -42.62 18.50
N PHE A 7 -52.07 -42.51 19.78
CA PHE A 7 -52.00 -41.25 20.52
C PHE A 7 -50.56 -40.71 20.43
N ALA A 8 -50.41 -39.47 19.93
CA ALA A 8 -49.15 -38.77 19.61
C ALA A 8 -48.52 -38.98 18.22
N ILE A 9 -49.15 -39.70 17.28
CA ILE A 9 -48.73 -39.70 15.86
C ILE A 9 -49.70 -38.86 15.03
N THR A 10 -49.27 -37.65 14.65
CA THR A 10 -50.07 -36.69 13.88
C THR A 10 -49.88 -36.80 12.37
N LEU A 11 -48.80 -37.43 11.90
CA LEU A 11 -48.44 -37.55 10.48
C LEU A 11 -48.36 -39.01 10.03
N ASP A 12 -48.72 -39.28 8.77
CA ASP A 12 -48.50 -40.59 8.14
C ASP A 12 -47.01 -40.84 7.91
N VAL A 13 -46.59 -42.11 7.88
CA VAL A 13 -45.21 -42.48 7.53
C VAL A 13 -44.95 -42.03 6.09
N GLY A 14 -43.94 -41.19 5.89
CA GLY A 14 -43.58 -40.63 4.59
C GLY A 14 -42.11 -40.20 4.53
N SER A 15 -41.62 -39.87 3.34
CA SER A 15 -40.25 -39.35 3.18
C SER A 15 -40.14 -37.92 3.70
N SER A 16 -38.97 -37.53 4.20
CA SER A 16 -38.69 -36.14 4.58
C SER A 16 -38.89 -35.12 3.45
N LEU A 17 -38.88 -35.56 2.18
CA LEU A 17 -39.23 -34.70 1.02
C LEU A 17 -40.65 -34.15 1.06
N LEU A 18 -41.58 -34.84 1.73
CA LEU A 18 -42.96 -34.37 1.94
C LEU A 18 -43.05 -33.32 3.04
N ASN A 19 -42.06 -33.27 3.93
CA ASN A 19 -42.05 -32.35 5.07
C ASN A 19 -41.27 -31.08 4.71
N LYS A 20 -41.98 -30.05 4.27
CA LYS A 20 -41.42 -28.70 4.01
C LYS A 20 -41.14 -27.97 5.33
N THR A 21 -40.10 -28.41 6.02
CA THR A 21 -39.62 -27.86 7.31
C THR A 21 -39.34 -26.36 7.28
N GLY A 22 -39.14 -25.79 6.09
CA GLY A 22 -38.94 -24.35 5.95
C GLY A 22 -40.19 -23.50 6.16
N SER A 23 -41.39 -24.10 6.21
CA SER A 23 -42.65 -23.38 6.45
C SER A 23 -42.80 -22.77 7.85
N TRP A 24 -41.91 -23.10 8.80
CA TRP A 24 -42.00 -22.64 10.19
C TRP A 24 -40.88 -21.67 10.58
N ARG A 25 -40.03 -21.26 9.64
CA ARG A 25 -38.87 -20.41 9.92
C ARG A 25 -39.28 -18.96 10.18
N THR A 26 -38.56 -18.30 11.09
CA THR A 26 -38.64 -16.84 11.30
C THR A 26 -37.47 -16.10 10.65
N GLU A 27 -36.40 -16.83 10.32
CA GLU A 27 -35.20 -16.32 9.66
C GLU A 27 -34.71 -17.30 8.60
N ARG A 28 -33.97 -16.81 7.62
CA ARG A 28 -33.33 -17.63 6.57
C ARG A 28 -31.87 -17.27 6.39
N PRO A 29 -31.01 -18.24 6.03
CA PRO A 29 -29.64 -17.97 5.66
C PRO A 29 -29.57 -17.36 4.26
N VAL A 30 -28.69 -16.38 4.10
CA VAL A 30 -28.31 -15.79 2.81
C VAL A 30 -26.80 -15.72 2.69
N TYR A 31 -26.30 -15.98 1.48
CA TYR A 31 -24.91 -15.70 1.17
C TYR A 31 -24.70 -14.21 1.09
N VAL A 32 -23.62 -13.74 1.71
CA VAL A 32 -23.16 -12.36 1.64
C VAL A 32 -21.70 -12.34 1.21
N ASP A 33 -21.38 -11.41 0.34
CA ASP A 33 -20.00 -11.05 0.01
C ASP A 33 -19.63 -9.85 0.86
N ARG A 34 -18.63 -10.01 1.72
CA ARG A 34 -18.14 -8.97 2.62
C ARG A 34 -16.77 -8.51 2.18
N LEU A 35 -16.41 -7.29 2.56
CA LEU A 35 -15.10 -6.73 2.27
C LEU A 35 -14.10 -7.22 3.32
N PRO A 36 -13.04 -7.97 2.94
CA PRO A 36 -11.97 -8.31 3.86
C PRO A 36 -11.27 -7.02 4.36
N PRO A 37 -10.87 -6.94 5.64
CA PRO A 37 -10.23 -5.73 6.16
C PRO A 37 -8.88 -5.41 5.49
N CYS A 38 -8.13 -6.44 5.06
CA CYS A 38 -6.92 -6.26 4.27
C CYS A 38 -7.20 -5.58 2.91
N ASN A 39 -8.27 -5.97 2.21
CA ASN A 39 -8.68 -5.34 0.95
C ASN A 39 -9.17 -3.91 1.16
N GLU A 40 -9.90 -3.65 2.27
CA GLU A 40 -10.44 -2.33 2.60
C GLU A 40 -9.33 -1.30 2.83
N THR A 41 -8.30 -1.70 3.57
CA THR A 41 -7.23 -0.82 4.00
C THR A 41 -6.11 -0.66 2.98
N CYS A 42 -6.10 -1.44 1.89
CA CYS A 42 -5.11 -1.32 0.82
C CYS A 42 -5.37 -0.07 -0.03
N PRO A 43 -4.49 0.96 -0.02
CA PRO A 43 -4.74 2.19 -0.77
C PRO A 43 -4.76 2.01 -2.29
N ALA A 44 -4.08 0.98 -2.82
CA ALA A 44 -4.13 0.62 -4.24
C ALA A 44 -5.47 -0.08 -4.62
N GLY A 45 -6.22 -0.53 -3.61
CA GLY A 45 -7.47 -1.26 -3.75
C GLY A 45 -7.25 -2.64 -4.35
N GLU A 46 -6.27 -3.37 -3.84
CA GLU A 46 -5.98 -4.75 -4.23
C GLU A 46 -7.02 -5.73 -3.67
N ASN A 47 -7.24 -6.82 -4.40
CA ASN A 47 -8.03 -7.94 -3.93
C ASN A 47 -7.12 -9.00 -3.30
N ILE A 48 -6.63 -8.71 -2.10
CA ILE A 48 -5.63 -9.51 -1.39
C ILE A 48 -6.08 -10.95 -1.16
N GLN A 49 -7.33 -11.11 -0.75
CA GLN A 49 -7.91 -12.44 -0.58
C GLN A 49 -7.86 -13.30 -1.86
N GLU A 50 -8.23 -12.74 -3.01
CA GLU A 50 -8.30 -13.49 -4.28
C GLU A 50 -6.91 -13.90 -4.78
N TRP A 51 -5.94 -12.98 -4.73
CA TRP A 51 -4.59 -13.33 -5.18
C TRP A 51 -3.88 -14.28 -4.20
N LEU A 52 -4.16 -14.21 -2.89
CA LEU A 52 -3.70 -15.22 -1.93
C LEU A 52 -4.30 -16.59 -2.20
N TYR A 53 -5.59 -16.66 -2.56
CA TYR A 53 -6.26 -17.90 -2.95
C TYR A 53 -5.59 -18.57 -4.16
N HIS A 54 -5.15 -17.80 -5.15
CA HIS A 54 -4.37 -18.34 -6.27
C HIS A 54 -2.95 -18.74 -5.86
N ALA A 55 -2.30 -17.95 -5.00
CA ALA A 55 -0.95 -18.23 -4.51
C ALA A 55 -0.88 -19.52 -3.68
N GLU A 56 -1.86 -19.81 -2.82
CA GLU A 56 -1.87 -21.05 -2.02
C GLU A 56 -2.00 -22.33 -2.86
N SER A 57 -2.62 -22.20 -4.03
CA SER A 57 -2.84 -23.26 -5.01
C SER A 57 -1.64 -23.45 -5.96
N GLY A 58 -0.63 -22.58 -5.87
CA GLY A 58 0.55 -22.58 -6.75
C GLY A 58 0.32 -21.91 -8.12
N ASP A 59 -0.84 -21.31 -8.36
CA ASP A 59 -1.11 -20.54 -9.60
C ASP A 59 -0.60 -19.10 -9.46
N TYR A 60 0.73 -18.98 -9.33
CA TYR A 60 1.40 -17.71 -9.07
C TYR A 60 1.22 -16.69 -10.18
N LYS A 61 1.09 -17.15 -11.44
CA LYS A 61 0.83 -16.25 -12.56
C LYS A 61 -0.54 -15.61 -12.42
N LYS A 62 -1.57 -16.38 -12.10
CA LYS A 62 -2.92 -15.85 -11.91
C LYS A 62 -3.02 -14.97 -10.67
N ALA A 63 -2.31 -15.32 -9.59
CA ALA A 63 -2.18 -14.46 -8.40
C ALA A 63 -1.56 -13.09 -8.79
N TRP A 64 -0.46 -13.10 -9.53
CA TRP A 64 0.17 -11.88 -10.04
C TRP A 64 -0.75 -11.10 -10.99
N GLU A 65 -1.45 -11.76 -11.91
CA GLU A 65 -2.42 -11.11 -12.81
C GLU A 65 -3.54 -10.39 -12.03
N GLU A 66 -3.99 -10.96 -10.91
CA GLU A 66 -4.96 -10.32 -10.02
C GLU A 66 -4.40 -9.07 -9.34
N ILE A 67 -3.15 -9.10 -8.83
CA ILE A 67 -2.47 -7.90 -8.30
C ILE A 67 -2.38 -6.83 -9.39
N MET A 68 -1.96 -7.21 -10.60
CA MET A 68 -1.75 -6.31 -11.74
C MET A 68 -3.03 -5.61 -12.23
N LYS A 69 -4.23 -6.07 -11.84
CA LYS A 69 -5.48 -5.32 -12.08
C LYS A 69 -5.51 -3.99 -11.32
N HIS A 70 -4.68 -3.85 -10.29
CA HIS A 70 -4.75 -2.76 -9.32
C HIS A 70 -3.39 -2.08 -9.14
N ASN A 71 -2.35 -2.87 -8.95
CA ASN A 71 -1.00 -2.43 -8.66
C ASN A 71 -0.02 -2.97 -9.72
N PRO A 72 0.59 -2.11 -10.56
CA PRO A 72 1.55 -2.55 -11.58
C PRO A 72 2.96 -2.83 -11.03
N PHE A 73 3.17 -2.73 -9.71
CA PHE A 73 4.48 -2.78 -9.07
C PHE A 73 4.59 -3.77 -7.88
N PRO A 74 4.17 -5.04 -8.01
CA PRO A 74 4.27 -6.01 -6.93
C PRO A 74 5.70 -6.21 -6.41
N ALA A 75 6.72 -6.17 -7.28
CA ALA A 75 8.11 -6.34 -6.83
C ALA A 75 8.58 -5.13 -6.01
N VAL A 76 8.21 -3.90 -6.39
CA VAL A 76 8.51 -2.71 -5.59
C VAL A 76 7.69 -2.72 -4.28
N MET A 77 6.39 -3.04 -4.33
CA MET A 77 5.51 -2.98 -3.16
C MET A 77 5.86 -4.05 -2.11
N GLY A 78 6.33 -5.21 -2.54
CA GLY A 78 6.93 -6.21 -1.67
C GLY A 78 8.16 -5.75 -0.86
N ARG A 79 8.71 -4.55 -1.14
CA ARG A 79 9.90 -3.98 -0.49
C ARG A 79 9.65 -2.71 0.29
N VAL A 80 8.76 -1.84 -0.23
CA VAL A 80 8.61 -0.48 0.29
C VAL A 80 7.22 -0.18 0.86
N CYS A 81 6.27 -1.11 0.70
CA CYS A 81 4.92 -0.95 1.23
C CYS A 81 4.93 -1.00 2.76
N TYR A 82 4.04 -0.21 3.36
CA TYR A 82 3.85 -0.13 4.81
C TYR A 82 2.83 -1.14 5.35
N HIS A 83 2.34 -2.03 4.48
CA HIS A 83 1.53 -3.21 4.82
C HIS A 83 0.39 -2.96 5.83
N SER A 84 -0.37 -1.86 5.63
CA SER A 84 -1.59 -1.55 6.41
C SER A 84 -2.60 -2.70 6.42
N CYS A 85 -2.60 -3.49 5.34
CA CYS A 85 -3.37 -4.71 5.20
C CYS A 85 -3.02 -5.80 6.21
N GLU A 86 -1.76 -5.90 6.64
CA GLU A 86 -1.33 -6.84 7.68
C GLU A 86 -1.76 -6.34 9.06
N THR A 87 -1.65 -5.04 9.34
CA THR A 87 -2.12 -4.43 10.60
C THR A 87 -3.62 -4.63 10.81
N ALA A 88 -4.42 -4.57 9.75
CA ALA A 88 -5.86 -4.78 9.80
C ALA A 88 -6.30 -6.25 9.64
N CYS A 89 -5.36 -7.20 9.51
CA CYS A 89 -5.69 -8.59 9.23
C CYS A 89 -6.41 -9.23 10.44
N ASN A 90 -7.61 -9.80 10.24
CA ASN A 90 -8.34 -10.49 11.32
C ASN A 90 -7.55 -11.64 11.97
N ARG A 91 -6.50 -12.18 11.30
CA ARG A 91 -5.70 -13.29 11.84
C ARG A 91 -4.85 -12.89 13.05
N VAL A 92 -4.58 -11.59 13.25
CA VAL A 92 -3.83 -11.08 14.43
C VAL A 92 -4.49 -11.42 15.78
N HIS A 93 -5.79 -11.74 15.77
CA HIS A 93 -6.53 -12.15 16.96
C HIS A 93 -6.43 -13.65 17.26
N LEU A 94 -5.91 -14.45 16.31
CA LEU A 94 -5.64 -15.88 16.47
C LEU A 94 -4.17 -16.11 16.81
N ASP A 95 -3.28 -15.70 15.91
CA ASP A 95 -1.83 -15.84 16.08
C ASP A 95 -1.07 -14.57 15.63
N ASP A 96 -0.79 -14.41 14.34
CA ASP A 96 -0.07 -13.31 13.73
C ASP A 96 -0.68 -13.01 12.34
N ALA A 97 -0.51 -11.79 11.85
CA ALA A 97 -0.98 -11.40 10.52
C ALA A 97 -0.44 -12.35 9.44
N VAL A 98 -1.22 -12.53 8.37
CA VAL A 98 -0.71 -13.16 7.15
C VAL A 98 0.39 -12.27 6.57
N GLY A 99 1.51 -12.86 6.16
CA GLY A 99 2.62 -12.21 5.47
C GLY A 99 2.26 -11.83 4.03
N ILE A 100 1.27 -10.95 3.90
CA ILE A 100 0.75 -10.42 2.64
C ILE A 100 1.89 -9.78 1.85
N ASN A 101 2.68 -8.93 2.48
CA ASN A 101 3.79 -8.23 1.84
C ASN A 101 4.88 -9.20 1.35
N SER A 102 5.17 -10.25 2.12
CA SER A 102 6.18 -11.24 1.72
C SER A 102 5.72 -12.11 0.56
N VAL A 103 4.43 -12.46 0.49
CA VAL A 103 3.87 -13.17 -0.67
C VAL A 103 3.79 -12.25 -1.90
N GLU A 104 3.38 -10.99 -1.74
CA GLU A 104 3.37 -10.01 -2.84
C GLU A 104 4.77 -9.84 -3.44
N ARG A 105 5.79 -9.74 -2.59
CA ARG A 105 7.20 -9.69 -3.00
C ARG A 105 7.60 -10.89 -3.83
N PHE A 106 7.30 -12.10 -3.33
CA PHE A 106 7.60 -13.34 -4.03
C PHE A 106 6.93 -13.37 -5.41
N LEU A 107 5.64 -13.02 -5.50
CA LEU A 107 4.91 -12.97 -6.76
C LEU A 107 5.51 -11.93 -7.73
N GLY A 108 5.92 -10.77 -7.21
CA GLY A 108 6.63 -9.75 -7.98
C GLY A 108 7.95 -10.26 -8.55
N ASP A 109 8.79 -10.87 -7.72
CA ASP A 109 10.09 -11.40 -8.14
C ASP A 109 9.92 -12.59 -9.10
N GLN A 110 8.92 -13.46 -8.92
CA GLN A 110 8.56 -14.51 -9.87
C GLN A 110 8.13 -13.94 -11.23
N ALA A 111 7.38 -12.84 -11.25
CA ALA A 111 6.99 -12.19 -12.49
C ALA A 111 8.19 -11.61 -13.25
N LEU A 112 9.22 -11.16 -12.53
CA LEU A 112 10.49 -10.70 -13.13
C LEU A 112 11.27 -11.88 -13.72
N ILE A 113 11.44 -12.96 -12.95
CA ILE A 113 12.16 -14.18 -13.39
C ILE A 113 11.52 -14.78 -14.63
N ASN A 114 10.19 -14.91 -14.61
CA ASN A 114 9.42 -15.55 -15.69
C ASN A 114 9.01 -14.56 -16.80
N GLN A 115 9.40 -13.29 -16.69
CA GLN A 115 9.10 -12.22 -17.65
C GLN A 115 7.61 -12.13 -18.00
N TRP A 116 6.73 -12.23 -17.00
CA TRP A 116 5.30 -12.14 -17.23
C TRP A 116 4.91 -10.74 -17.72
N LYS A 117 3.96 -10.70 -18.66
CA LYS A 117 3.53 -9.48 -19.36
C LYS A 117 2.03 -9.31 -19.32
N VAL A 118 1.59 -8.06 -19.32
CA VAL A 118 0.18 -7.67 -19.48
C VAL A 118 0.00 -7.08 -20.87
N LYS A 119 -1.12 -7.41 -21.52
CA LYS A 119 -1.43 -6.88 -22.85
C LYS A 119 -2.14 -5.53 -22.73
N PRO A 120 -1.76 -4.51 -23.53
CA PRO A 120 -2.47 -3.24 -23.54
C PRO A 120 -3.89 -3.39 -24.15
N GLY A 121 -4.74 -2.41 -23.87
CA GLY A 121 -6.07 -2.29 -24.46
C GLY A 121 -6.03 -1.91 -25.93
N LYS A 122 -7.19 -2.04 -26.60
CA LYS A 122 -7.37 -1.58 -27.99
C LYS A 122 -7.31 -0.05 -28.05
N THR A 123 -6.56 0.48 -29.01
CA THR A 123 -6.35 1.93 -29.15
C THR A 123 -7.67 2.71 -29.26
N THR A 124 -7.83 3.73 -28.42
CA THR A 124 -8.98 4.64 -28.41
C THR A 124 -8.78 5.86 -29.32
N GLY A 125 -7.53 6.14 -29.72
CA GLY A 125 -7.13 7.34 -30.45
C GLY A 125 -6.95 8.59 -29.60
N LYS A 126 -7.15 8.49 -28.27
CA LYS A 126 -6.96 9.58 -27.32
C LYS A 126 -5.53 9.62 -26.80
N LYS A 127 -4.99 10.83 -26.63
CA LYS A 127 -3.61 11.09 -26.20
C LYS A 127 -3.58 11.75 -24.83
N ILE A 128 -2.86 11.16 -23.88
CA ILE A 128 -2.77 11.64 -22.51
C ILE A 128 -1.32 12.02 -22.19
N MET A 129 -1.16 13.20 -21.61
CA MET A 129 0.11 13.69 -21.09
C MET A 129 0.20 13.44 -19.59
N ILE A 130 1.35 12.97 -19.13
CA ILE A 130 1.64 12.81 -17.70
C ILE A 130 2.91 13.61 -17.39
N VAL A 131 2.89 14.38 -16.30
CA VAL A 131 4.05 15.13 -15.81
C VAL A 131 4.57 14.45 -14.54
N GLY A 132 5.81 13.96 -14.60
CA GLY A 132 6.46 13.16 -13.56
C GLY A 132 6.35 11.65 -13.82
N ALA A 133 7.50 10.96 -13.83
CA ALA A 133 7.61 9.51 -13.93
C ALA A 133 7.82 8.86 -12.54
N GLY A 134 7.16 9.39 -11.51
CA GLY A 134 7.03 8.74 -10.21
C GLY A 134 5.96 7.64 -10.22
N MET A 135 5.75 6.99 -9.08
CA MET A 135 4.84 5.84 -8.97
C MET A 135 3.38 6.17 -9.32
N ALA A 136 2.90 7.37 -8.98
CA ALA A 136 1.58 7.83 -9.41
C ALA A 136 1.47 7.97 -10.93
N GLY A 137 2.43 8.64 -11.57
CA GLY A 137 2.46 8.86 -13.01
C GLY A 137 2.58 7.55 -13.79
N LEU A 138 3.46 6.65 -13.36
CA LEU A 138 3.65 5.35 -13.98
C LEU A 138 2.43 4.43 -13.79
N SER A 139 1.82 4.42 -12.60
CA SER A 139 0.56 3.69 -12.36
C SER A 139 -0.57 4.22 -13.25
N CYS A 140 -0.71 5.55 -13.36
CA CYS A 140 -1.68 6.17 -14.25
C CYS A 140 -1.44 5.76 -15.71
N ALA A 141 -0.18 5.79 -16.17
CA ALA A 141 0.19 5.38 -17.52
C ALA A 141 -0.16 3.93 -17.82
N TYR A 142 0.15 3.02 -16.90
CA TYR A 142 -0.19 1.61 -16.99
C TYR A 142 -1.70 1.40 -17.18
N HIS A 143 -2.51 1.97 -16.27
CA HIS A 143 -3.96 1.82 -16.31
C HIS A 143 -4.58 2.50 -17.54
N LEU A 144 -4.06 3.65 -17.97
CA LEU A 144 -4.49 4.29 -19.22
C LEU A 144 -4.15 3.45 -20.46
N ARG A 145 -3.02 2.73 -20.47
CA ARG A 145 -2.73 1.78 -21.57
C ARG A 145 -3.61 0.55 -21.55
N LEU A 146 -4.01 0.03 -20.40
CA LEU A 146 -5.03 -1.02 -20.32
C LEU A 146 -6.37 -0.55 -20.89
N LEU A 147 -6.71 0.73 -20.69
CA LEU A 147 -7.91 1.36 -21.26
C LEU A 147 -7.75 1.75 -22.74
N GLY A 148 -6.55 1.60 -23.32
CA GLY A 148 -6.29 1.80 -24.74
C GLY A 148 -5.87 3.21 -25.16
N HIS A 149 -5.59 4.11 -24.21
CA HIS A 149 -5.16 5.48 -24.52
C HIS A 149 -3.66 5.56 -24.82
N ASP A 150 -3.24 6.44 -25.72
CA ASP A 150 -1.82 6.69 -25.98
C ASP A 150 -1.25 7.61 -24.91
N VAL A 151 -0.20 7.17 -24.21
CA VAL A 151 0.35 7.91 -23.06
C VAL A 151 1.79 8.34 -23.31
N THR A 152 2.08 9.61 -22.99
CA THR A 152 3.44 10.15 -22.92
C THR A 152 3.70 10.77 -21.55
N ILE A 153 4.76 10.32 -20.89
CA ILE A 153 5.24 10.85 -19.62
C ILE A 153 6.42 11.78 -19.88
N PHE A 154 6.43 12.95 -19.24
CA PHE A 154 7.55 13.89 -19.23
C PHE A 154 8.18 13.90 -17.83
N GLU A 155 9.47 13.56 -17.74
CA GLU A 155 10.23 13.45 -16.49
C GLU A 155 11.42 14.41 -16.53
N SER A 156 11.57 15.21 -15.48
CA SER A 156 12.65 16.20 -15.38
C SER A 156 14.01 15.54 -15.13
N SER A 157 14.04 14.39 -14.47
CA SER A 157 15.25 13.66 -14.12
C SER A 157 15.78 12.78 -15.27
N SER A 158 17.01 12.29 -15.11
CA SER A 158 17.67 11.42 -16.07
C SER A 158 17.14 9.98 -16.07
N LYS A 159 16.45 9.56 -15.01
CA LYS A 159 15.81 8.24 -14.86
C LYS A 159 14.42 8.35 -14.23
N SER A 160 13.52 7.45 -14.61
CA SER A 160 12.16 7.29 -14.07
C SER A 160 12.14 6.52 -12.74
N GLY A 161 11.06 6.65 -11.97
CA GLY A 161 10.86 6.00 -10.66
C GLY A 161 10.62 6.98 -9.51
N GLY A 162 10.87 8.28 -9.71
CA GLY A 162 10.62 9.32 -8.73
C GLY A 162 11.27 9.03 -7.37
N MET A 163 10.55 9.29 -6.27
CA MET A 163 11.06 9.12 -4.92
C MET A 163 11.42 7.68 -4.54
N VAL A 164 10.85 6.67 -5.21
CA VAL A 164 11.27 5.27 -5.02
C VAL A 164 12.70 5.06 -5.49
N ARG A 165 13.12 5.75 -6.57
CA ARG A 165 14.52 5.73 -7.04
C ARG A 165 15.41 6.63 -6.20
N TYR A 166 15.00 7.89 -6.03
CA TYR A 166 15.90 8.94 -5.51
C TYR A 166 15.85 9.11 -3.99
N GLY A 167 14.90 8.47 -3.31
CA GLY A 167 14.71 8.60 -1.86
C GLY A 167 14.75 7.30 -1.08
N ILE A 168 14.64 6.13 -1.74
CA ILE A 168 14.75 4.84 -1.07
C ILE A 168 16.09 4.21 -1.44
N PRO A 169 16.97 3.91 -0.47
CA PRO A 169 18.28 3.34 -0.76
C PRO A 169 18.23 1.99 -1.47
N LYS A 170 19.27 1.71 -2.28
CA LYS A 170 19.45 0.47 -3.06
C LYS A 170 19.36 -0.82 -2.21
N TYR A 171 19.71 -0.76 -0.92
CA TYR A 171 19.64 -1.91 0.00
C TYR A 171 18.21 -2.29 0.41
N ARG A 172 17.23 -1.38 0.23
CA ARG A 172 15.79 -1.65 0.38
C ARG A 172 15.12 -1.84 -0.96
N MET A 173 15.43 -0.96 -1.93
CA MET A 173 14.85 -1.00 -3.27
C MET A 173 15.95 -1.10 -4.35
N PRO A 174 16.27 -2.33 -4.79
CA PRO A 174 17.24 -2.52 -5.85
C PRO A 174 16.77 -1.95 -7.19
N ASN A 175 17.64 -1.20 -7.86
CA ASN A 175 17.31 -0.46 -9.08
C ASN A 175 16.92 -1.37 -10.25
N GLU A 176 17.51 -2.56 -10.34
CA GLU A 176 17.20 -3.55 -11.38
C GLU A 176 15.75 -4.03 -11.30
N LYS A 177 15.22 -4.19 -10.08
CA LYS A 177 13.82 -4.61 -9.86
C LYS A 177 12.86 -3.47 -10.20
N LEU A 178 13.18 -2.24 -9.77
CA LEU A 178 12.43 -1.04 -10.16
C LEU A 178 12.40 -0.87 -11.69
N ASN A 179 13.56 -0.95 -12.33
CA ASN A 179 13.70 -0.81 -13.78
C ASN A 179 12.88 -1.86 -14.52
N ALA A 180 12.91 -3.11 -14.09
CA ALA A 180 12.20 -4.18 -14.77
C ALA A 180 10.68 -3.98 -14.77
N GLU A 181 10.09 -3.45 -13.68
CA GLU A 181 8.67 -3.13 -13.66
C GLU A 181 8.32 -1.87 -14.48
N ILE A 182 9.22 -0.88 -14.52
CA ILE A 182 9.07 0.28 -15.42
C ILE A 182 9.15 -0.15 -16.88
N TYR A 183 10.10 -1.02 -17.25
CA TYR A 183 10.22 -1.55 -18.61
C TYR A 183 8.99 -2.34 -19.02
N ARG A 184 8.33 -3.06 -18.10
CA ARG A 184 7.05 -3.71 -18.37
C ARG A 184 5.97 -2.71 -18.80
N ILE A 185 5.97 -1.50 -18.24
CA ILE A 185 5.03 -0.42 -18.61
C ILE A 185 5.42 0.20 -19.96
N GLU A 186 6.72 0.41 -20.22
CA GLU A 186 7.20 0.89 -21.53
C GLU A 186 6.90 -0.11 -22.65
N ASP A 187 7.02 -1.42 -22.40
CA ASP A 187 6.68 -2.52 -23.30
C ASP A 187 5.20 -2.51 -23.72
N MET A 188 4.31 -1.89 -22.93
CA MET A 188 2.90 -1.68 -23.28
C MET A 188 2.68 -0.50 -24.25
N GLY A 189 3.76 0.19 -24.64
CA GLY A 189 3.75 1.33 -25.55
C GLY A 189 3.58 2.68 -24.84
N VAL A 190 3.93 2.79 -23.56
CA VAL A 190 4.06 4.07 -22.86
C VAL A 190 5.37 4.73 -23.28
N LYS A 191 5.35 6.02 -23.60
CA LYS A 191 6.55 6.79 -23.97
C LYS A 191 7.02 7.62 -22.79
N ILE A 192 8.25 7.44 -22.34
CA ILE A 192 8.84 8.25 -21.27
C ILE A 192 9.91 9.16 -21.86
N LYS A 193 9.71 10.48 -21.73
CA LYS A 193 10.67 11.52 -22.13
C LYS A 193 11.41 12.02 -20.89
N LEU A 194 12.60 11.47 -20.68
CA LEU A 194 13.51 11.84 -19.59
C LEU A 194 14.18 13.19 -19.88
N ASN A 195 14.80 13.80 -18.86
CA ASN A 195 15.47 15.10 -18.93
C ASN A 195 14.61 16.22 -19.54
N THR A 196 13.29 16.16 -19.34
CA THR A 196 12.33 17.10 -19.92
C THR A 196 11.48 17.71 -18.80
N LYS A 197 11.96 18.82 -18.22
CA LYS A 197 11.17 19.63 -17.29
C LYS A 197 10.07 20.36 -18.08
N ILE A 198 8.83 20.24 -17.61
CA ILE A 198 7.71 21.03 -18.11
C ILE A 198 7.63 22.31 -17.29
N GLU A 199 7.59 23.46 -17.95
CA GLU A 199 7.42 24.77 -17.31
C GLU A 199 6.01 25.32 -17.53
N ASP A 200 5.40 25.00 -18.68
CA ASP A 200 4.02 25.37 -19.02
C ASP A 200 3.24 24.12 -19.44
N VAL A 201 2.31 23.72 -18.59
CA VAL A 201 1.49 22.52 -18.77
C VAL A 201 0.52 22.70 -19.94
N LEU A 202 -0.17 23.83 -20.03
CA LEU A 202 -1.23 24.05 -21.03
C LEU A 202 -0.65 24.28 -22.42
N ALA A 203 0.42 25.08 -22.54
CA ALA A 203 1.09 25.26 -23.82
C ALA A 203 1.68 23.95 -24.34
N THR A 204 2.23 23.11 -23.45
CA THR A 204 2.72 21.78 -23.84
C THR A 204 1.58 20.86 -24.27
N LYS A 205 0.47 20.86 -23.54
CA LYS A 205 -0.75 20.10 -23.88
C LYS A 205 -1.24 20.45 -25.29
N GLU A 206 -1.35 21.74 -25.60
CA GLU A 206 -1.80 22.24 -26.90
C GLU A 206 -0.82 21.91 -28.03
N LYS A 207 0.48 22.21 -27.84
CA LYS A 207 1.55 21.98 -28.82
C LYS A 207 1.60 20.54 -29.35
N TYR A 208 1.37 19.56 -28.48
CA TYR A 208 1.43 18.14 -28.83
C TYR A 208 0.06 17.50 -29.04
N GLY A 209 -1.03 18.26 -28.87
CA GLY A 209 -2.41 17.81 -29.09
C GLY A 209 -2.84 16.71 -28.12
N PHE A 210 -2.58 16.90 -26.82
CA PHE A 210 -3.04 16.00 -25.77
C PHE A 210 -4.49 16.33 -25.35
N ASP A 211 -5.31 15.30 -25.21
CA ASP A 211 -6.72 15.43 -24.80
C ASP A 211 -6.83 15.78 -23.30
N ALA A 212 -6.01 15.15 -22.44
CA ALA A 212 -6.00 15.36 -20.99
C ALA A 212 -4.58 15.31 -20.41
N VAL A 213 -4.42 15.84 -19.19
CA VAL A 213 -3.16 15.90 -18.45
C VAL A 213 -3.31 15.29 -17.06
N PHE A 214 -2.29 14.56 -16.60
CA PHE A 214 -2.13 14.15 -15.21
C PHE A 214 -0.82 14.70 -14.62
N LEU A 215 -0.94 15.49 -13.55
CA LEU A 215 0.18 16.04 -12.79
C LEU A 215 0.54 15.10 -11.64
N SER A 216 1.79 14.65 -11.61
CA SER A 216 2.30 13.70 -10.63
C SER A 216 3.75 13.97 -10.25
N ILE A 217 4.11 15.25 -10.12
CA ILE A 217 5.48 15.69 -9.82
C ILE A 217 5.93 15.36 -8.38
N GLY A 218 4.97 15.07 -7.49
CA GLY A 218 5.24 14.77 -6.08
C GLY A 218 5.74 15.98 -5.28
N ALA A 219 6.33 15.72 -4.12
CA ALA A 219 6.88 16.74 -3.22
C ALA A 219 8.41 16.69 -3.24
N GLN A 220 9.05 17.28 -4.26
CA GLN A 220 10.49 17.09 -4.48
C GLN A 220 11.40 17.96 -3.60
N ASN A 221 10.87 19.05 -3.04
CA ASN A 221 11.65 20.03 -2.31
C ASN A 221 11.78 19.63 -0.84
N ALA A 222 13.00 19.63 -0.29
CA ALA A 222 13.18 19.35 1.14
C ALA A 222 12.63 20.50 1.99
N LYS A 223 11.89 20.15 3.05
CA LYS A 223 11.54 21.11 4.10
C LYS A 223 12.74 21.31 5.00
N LEU A 224 13.32 22.49 4.97
CA LEU A 224 14.46 22.89 5.79
C LEU A 224 14.01 23.90 6.84
N ILE A 225 14.68 23.89 8.00
CA ILE A 225 14.58 24.96 8.98
C ILE A 225 15.88 25.76 8.99
N ASN A 226 15.78 27.04 9.32
CA ASN A 226 16.95 27.88 9.49
C ASN A 226 17.54 27.63 10.89
N ILE A 227 18.54 26.75 10.97
CA ILE A 227 19.31 26.52 12.19
C ILE A 227 20.35 27.63 12.29
N LYS A 228 20.34 28.39 13.40
CA LYS A 228 21.35 29.41 13.66
C LYS A 228 22.73 28.75 13.64
N SER A 229 23.68 29.25 12.85
CA SER A 229 24.96 28.59 12.63
C SER A 229 26.09 29.58 12.47
N ASP A 230 27.27 29.24 12.97
CA ASP A 230 28.55 29.89 12.67
C ASP A 230 29.31 29.19 11.52
N GLU A 231 28.61 28.35 10.75
CA GLU A 231 29.12 27.58 9.60
C GLU A 231 30.24 26.57 9.94
N SER A 232 30.49 26.32 11.23
CA SER A 232 31.50 25.36 11.66
C SER A 232 31.13 23.89 11.37
N ILE A 233 29.85 23.60 11.15
CA ILE A 233 29.34 22.27 10.77
C ILE A 233 28.41 22.42 9.54
N PRO A 234 28.64 21.68 8.45
CA PRO A 234 27.74 21.69 7.30
C PRO A 234 26.35 21.15 7.65
N SER A 235 25.31 21.86 7.18
CA SER A 235 23.91 21.43 7.27
C SER A 235 23.39 21.03 5.89
N LEU A 236 23.07 19.76 5.70
CA LEU A 236 22.74 19.15 4.42
C LEU A 236 21.27 18.72 4.36
N SER A 237 20.72 18.60 3.16
CA SER A 237 19.36 18.11 2.91
C SER A 237 19.34 16.59 2.77
N ALA A 238 18.48 15.89 3.51
CA ALA A 238 18.33 14.44 3.40
C ALA A 238 17.99 13.97 1.99
N ILE A 239 17.12 14.69 1.27
CA ILE A 239 16.75 14.36 -0.11
C ILE A 239 17.94 14.52 -1.05
N ALA A 240 18.73 15.58 -0.88
CA ALA A 240 19.92 15.80 -1.69
C ALA A 240 20.97 14.71 -1.47
N ILE A 241 21.14 14.26 -0.22
CA ILE A 241 22.02 13.15 0.14
C ILE A 241 21.58 11.86 -0.56
N LEU A 242 20.31 11.46 -0.40
CA LEU A 242 19.80 10.21 -0.97
C LEU A 242 19.86 10.22 -2.50
N ARG A 243 19.53 11.35 -3.13
CA ARG A 243 19.71 11.54 -4.57
C ARG A 243 21.18 11.44 -4.97
N GLY A 244 22.08 12.07 -4.20
CA GLY A 244 23.52 11.97 -4.42
C GLY A 244 24.03 10.53 -4.35
N ILE A 245 23.52 9.70 -3.43
CA ILE A 245 23.85 8.27 -3.35
C ILE A 245 23.37 7.51 -4.60
N GLU A 246 22.17 7.82 -5.10
CA GLU A 246 21.67 7.19 -6.33
C GLU A 246 22.50 7.56 -7.55
N ASP A 247 22.89 8.82 -7.65
CA ASP A 247 23.66 9.39 -8.77
C ASP A 247 25.18 9.20 -8.62
N ASP A 248 25.63 8.46 -7.60
CA ASP A 248 27.04 8.22 -7.24
C ASP A 248 27.86 9.53 -7.08
N ILE A 249 27.21 10.58 -6.56
CA ILE A 249 27.78 11.88 -6.24
C ILE A 249 28.24 11.90 -4.78
N ALA A 250 29.36 12.57 -4.51
CA ALA A 250 29.86 12.76 -3.16
C ALA A 250 28.81 13.46 -2.27
N THR A 251 28.37 12.77 -1.21
CA THR A 251 27.31 13.22 -0.31
C THR A 251 27.80 14.18 0.78
N GLY A 252 29.10 14.17 1.07
CA GLY A 252 29.67 14.92 2.19
C GLY A 252 29.47 14.28 3.56
N LEU A 253 28.87 13.07 3.64
CA LEU A 253 28.76 12.32 4.90
C LEU A 253 30.13 11.81 5.35
N HIS A 254 30.55 12.16 6.56
CA HIS A 254 31.81 11.72 7.15
C HIS A 254 31.81 11.90 8.67
N GLY A 255 32.69 11.18 9.38
CA GLY A 255 32.90 11.36 10.82
C GLY A 255 31.64 11.10 11.65
N HIS A 256 31.29 12.02 12.54
CA HIS A 256 30.11 11.98 13.39
C HIS A 256 28.91 12.64 12.68
N VAL A 257 27.96 11.84 12.21
CA VAL A 257 26.79 12.32 11.46
C VAL A 257 25.58 12.42 12.39
N VAL A 258 24.91 13.57 12.38
CA VAL A 258 23.65 13.80 13.11
C VAL A 258 22.53 14.03 12.11
N VAL A 259 21.51 13.18 12.14
CA VAL A 259 20.30 13.30 11.33
C VAL A 259 19.20 13.92 12.18
N TYR A 260 18.57 14.99 11.70
CA TYR A 260 17.51 15.69 12.40
C TYR A 260 16.15 15.41 11.74
N GLY A 261 15.33 14.58 12.38
CA GLY A 261 14.06 14.09 11.85
C GLY A 261 13.77 12.66 12.27
N GLY A 262 12.50 12.25 12.26
CA GLY A 262 12.07 10.92 12.75
C GLY A 262 11.27 10.08 11.76
N GLY A 263 11.14 10.51 10.50
CA GLY A 263 10.44 9.74 9.46
C GLY A 263 11.37 8.76 8.72
N ASN A 264 10.81 7.95 7.83
CA ASN A 264 11.58 6.93 7.08
C ASN A 264 12.80 7.53 6.35
N THR A 265 12.68 8.72 5.75
CA THR A 265 13.81 9.42 5.12
C THR A 265 14.98 9.66 6.09
N ALA A 266 14.71 9.94 7.36
CA ALA A 266 15.75 10.13 8.37
C ALA A 266 16.48 8.81 8.66
N ILE A 267 15.74 7.72 8.78
CA ILE A 267 16.27 6.38 8.99
C ILE A 267 17.07 5.91 7.78
N ASP A 268 16.55 6.11 6.57
CA ASP A 268 17.22 5.76 5.31
C ASP A 268 18.57 6.48 5.19
N VAL A 269 18.63 7.77 5.53
CA VAL A 269 19.89 8.55 5.59
C VAL A 269 20.81 8.02 6.67
N ALA A 270 20.31 7.75 7.88
CA ALA A 270 21.12 7.29 9.00
C ALA A 270 21.82 5.97 8.69
N ARG A 271 21.07 4.98 8.18
CA ARG A 271 21.57 3.68 7.76
C ARG A 271 22.51 3.78 6.55
N SER A 272 22.23 4.70 5.63
CA SER A 272 23.14 4.98 4.50
C SER A 272 24.45 5.61 4.96
N ALA A 273 24.44 6.49 5.96
CA ALA A 273 25.65 7.10 6.50
C ALA A 273 26.61 6.06 7.09
N ILE A 274 26.10 5.02 7.76
CA ILE A 274 26.91 3.89 8.25
C ILE A 274 27.61 3.20 7.09
N ARG A 275 26.87 2.86 6.03
CA ARG A 275 27.41 2.22 4.81
C ARG A 275 28.45 3.07 4.08
N MET A 276 28.37 4.38 4.24
CA MET A 276 29.34 5.33 3.70
C MET A 276 30.55 5.57 4.63
N GLY A 277 30.67 4.82 5.73
CA GLY A 277 31.83 4.87 6.62
C GLY A 277 31.78 5.97 7.67
N ALA A 278 30.59 6.46 8.05
CA ALA A 278 30.44 7.31 9.22
C ALA A 278 30.97 6.61 10.49
N LYS A 279 31.70 7.35 11.33
CA LYS A 279 32.25 6.83 12.60
C LYS A 279 31.17 6.61 13.66
N SER A 280 30.15 7.47 13.67
CA SER A 280 28.95 7.31 14.48
C SER A 280 27.78 8.03 13.82
N VAL A 281 26.58 7.51 14.00
CA VAL A 281 25.36 8.11 13.48
C VAL A 281 24.35 8.28 14.60
N LYS A 282 23.85 9.51 14.78
CA LYS A 282 22.78 9.81 15.73
C LYS A 282 21.56 10.39 15.03
N VAL A 283 20.37 9.99 15.46
CA VAL A 283 19.10 10.53 14.97
C VAL A 283 18.46 11.34 16.10
N VAL A 284 18.40 12.66 15.91
CA VAL A 284 17.79 13.58 16.87
C VAL A 284 16.31 13.75 16.53
N VAL A 285 15.45 13.43 17.49
CA VAL A 285 14.00 13.57 17.36
C VAL A 285 13.40 14.39 18.48
N ARG A 286 12.38 15.19 18.14
CA ARG A 286 11.74 16.12 19.08
C ARG A 286 10.72 15.47 20.04
N LYS A 287 10.34 14.21 19.78
CA LYS A 287 9.39 13.41 20.57
C LYS A 287 10.08 12.15 21.12
N SER A 288 9.33 11.23 21.70
CA SER A 288 9.85 9.92 22.07
C SER A 288 10.13 9.05 20.84
N GLN A 289 10.87 7.95 21.03
CA GLN A 289 11.16 6.98 19.97
C GLN A 289 9.89 6.30 19.47
N GLU A 290 8.96 5.96 20.37
CA GLU A 290 7.68 5.29 20.06
C GLU A 290 6.73 6.18 19.25
N GLN A 291 6.99 7.49 19.23
CA GLN A 291 6.23 8.47 18.46
C GLN A 291 6.93 8.89 17.17
N MET A 292 8.01 8.22 16.79
CA MET A 292 8.65 8.44 15.51
C MET A 292 7.71 8.03 14.36
N PRO A 293 7.56 8.87 13.31
CA PRO A 293 6.74 8.51 12.15
C PRO A 293 7.30 7.37 11.29
N ALA A 294 8.57 6.99 11.46
CA ALA A 294 9.15 5.86 10.75
C ALA A 294 8.54 4.53 11.19
N HIS A 295 8.58 3.52 10.32
CA HIS A 295 8.10 2.18 10.67
C HIS A 295 8.99 1.54 11.73
N TYR A 296 8.38 0.80 12.65
CA TYR A 296 9.10 0.17 13.77
C TYR A 296 10.20 -0.78 13.26
N GLU A 297 9.94 -1.56 12.20
CA GLU A 297 10.93 -2.47 11.61
C GLU A 297 12.17 -1.72 11.09
N GLU A 298 11.98 -0.55 10.48
CA GLU A 298 13.07 0.28 9.99
C GLU A 298 13.87 0.91 11.14
N ILE A 299 13.19 1.27 12.23
CA ILE A 299 13.82 1.78 13.45
C ILE A 299 14.66 0.67 14.09
N ASP A 300 14.11 -0.53 14.25
CA ASP A 300 14.80 -1.68 14.84
C ASP A 300 16.03 -2.08 14.01
N GLU A 301 15.90 -2.13 12.68
CA GLU A 301 17.04 -2.39 11.80
C GLU A 301 18.13 -1.31 11.89
N ALA A 302 17.75 -0.05 12.10
CA ALA A 302 18.72 1.04 12.28
C ALA A 302 19.46 0.92 13.61
N LEU A 303 18.76 0.56 14.69
CA LEU A 303 19.35 0.32 16.00
C LEU A 303 20.33 -0.86 15.96
N ASP A 304 19.96 -1.96 15.30
CA ASP A 304 20.81 -3.13 15.09
C ASP A 304 22.10 -2.79 14.31
N GLU A 305 22.04 -1.84 13.38
CA GLU A 305 23.19 -1.35 12.62
C GLU A 305 24.07 -0.35 13.42
N GLY A 306 23.63 0.07 14.61
CA GLY A 306 24.38 0.95 15.51
C GLY A 306 24.00 2.43 15.42
N VAL A 307 22.82 2.76 14.86
CA VAL A 307 22.28 4.13 14.93
C VAL A 307 21.82 4.42 16.36
N GLU A 308 22.20 5.57 16.91
CA GLU A 308 21.75 6.01 18.24
C GLU A 308 20.59 7.01 18.10
N ILE A 309 19.45 6.74 18.74
CA ILE A 309 18.31 7.67 18.76
C ILE A 309 18.40 8.58 19.98
N VAL A 310 18.31 9.88 19.74
CA VAL A 310 18.35 10.94 20.77
C VAL A 310 16.96 11.57 20.85
N PRO A 311 16.07 11.04 21.72
CA PRO A 311 14.69 11.50 21.82
C PRO A 311 14.60 12.81 22.61
N PHE A 312 13.47 13.50 22.48
CA PHE A 312 13.16 14.74 23.20
C PHE A 312 14.19 15.87 23.03
N HIS A 313 14.78 16.02 21.84
CA HIS A 313 15.71 17.11 21.56
C HIS A 313 15.41 17.83 20.23
N SER A 314 15.69 19.13 20.20
CA SER A 314 15.69 19.95 18.99
C SER A 314 17.06 20.61 18.82
N ILE A 315 17.54 20.77 17.59
CA ILE A 315 18.77 21.52 17.33
C ILE A 315 18.44 23.02 17.37
N SER A 316 19.04 23.76 18.30
CA SER A 316 18.81 25.20 18.46
C SER A 316 19.85 26.04 17.72
N GLU A 317 21.12 25.67 17.81
CA GLU A 317 22.24 26.42 17.21
C GLU A 317 23.42 25.49 16.90
N ILE A 318 24.19 25.81 15.86
CA ILE A 318 25.52 25.27 15.56
C ILE A 318 26.54 26.32 15.97
N LYS A 319 27.47 25.96 16.86
CA LYS A 319 28.45 26.91 17.39
C LYS A 319 29.76 26.23 17.79
N LYS A 320 30.88 26.78 17.35
CA LYS A 320 32.25 26.35 17.68
C LYS A 320 32.48 24.84 17.44
N GLY A 321 31.97 24.31 16.34
CA GLY A 321 32.10 22.90 15.97
C GLY A 321 31.25 21.96 16.83
N GLN A 322 30.21 22.48 17.50
CA GLN A 322 29.26 21.68 18.29
C GLN A 322 27.82 22.03 17.96
N LEU A 323 26.93 21.05 18.11
CA LEU A 323 25.49 21.24 18.10
C LEU A 323 25.02 21.58 19.50
N ILE A 324 24.26 22.66 19.63
CA ILE A 324 23.52 22.99 20.84
C ILE A 324 22.12 22.43 20.66
N LEU A 325 21.77 21.47 21.50
CA LEU A 325 20.47 20.82 21.54
C LEU A 325 19.66 21.38 22.70
N GLU A 326 18.39 21.68 22.46
CA GLU A 326 17.43 22.03 23.50
C GLU A 326 16.60 20.81 23.86
N LYS A 327 16.52 20.49 25.16
CA LYS A 327 15.64 19.44 25.67
C LYS A 327 14.18 19.86 25.53
N ASN A 328 13.36 18.93 25.08
CA ASN A 328 11.92 19.10 24.93
C ASN A 328 11.17 18.25 25.95
N PHE A 329 9.91 18.60 26.18
CA PHE A 329 8.94 17.74 26.81
C PHE A 329 7.63 17.81 26.02
N ILE A 330 6.76 16.83 26.24
CA ILE A 330 5.43 16.80 25.64
C ILE A 330 4.46 17.36 26.67
N SER A 331 3.75 18.44 26.31
CA SER A 331 2.64 18.94 27.12
C SER A 331 1.32 18.28 26.75
N ASP A 332 0.32 18.46 27.61
CA ASP A 332 -1.06 18.01 27.37
C ASP A 332 -1.51 18.39 25.95
N GLY A 333 -2.00 17.40 25.20
CA GLY A 333 -2.36 17.55 23.78
C GLY A 333 -1.26 17.23 22.76
N ASN A 334 -0.20 16.50 23.15
CA ASN A 334 0.84 15.98 22.25
C ASN A 334 1.67 17.07 21.53
N SER A 335 1.68 18.28 22.09
CA SER A 335 2.48 19.41 21.62
C SER A 335 3.87 19.39 22.26
N VAL A 336 4.89 19.65 21.44
CA VAL A 336 6.30 19.65 21.89
C VAL A 336 6.64 21.04 22.40
N LYS A 337 7.13 21.14 23.63
CA LYS A 337 7.58 22.39 24.23
C LYS A 337 9.05 22.33 24.65
N PRO A 338 9.82 23.41 24.41
CA PRO A 338 11.19 23.52 24.89
C PRO A 338 11.22 23.65 26.42
N THR A 339 12.26 23.10 27.05
CA THR A 339 12.50 23.21 28.50
C THR A 339 13.41 24.38 28.87
N GLY A 340 14.13 24.99 27.91
CA GLY A 340 15.21 25.93 28.17
C GLY A 340 16.50 25.29 28.68
N GLN A 341 16.56 23.95 28.80
CA GLN A 341 17.80 23.23 29.14
C GLN A 341 18.55 22.85 27.87
N PHE A 342 19.82 23.23 27.81
CA PHE A 342 20.68 22.98 26.66
C PHE A 342 21.75 21.94 26.96
N VAL A 343 22.05 21.11 25.97
CA VAL A 343 23.17 20.16 25.98
C VAL A 343 23.97 20.31 24.69
N THR A 344 25.26 20.01 24.73
CA THR A 344 26.11 20.05 23.53
C THR A 344 26.33 18.65 22.98
N MET A 345 26.48 18.55 21.67
CA MET A 345 26.78 17.31 20.95
C MET A 345 27.82 17.57 19.86
N GLU A 346 28.79 16.68 19.75
CA GLU A 346 29.77 16.70 18.68
C GLU A 346 29.16 16.17 17.37
N ALA A 347 29.40 16.87 16.27
CA ALA A 347 29.04 16.43 14.93
C ALA A 347 30.00 17.00 13.90
N ASN A 348 30.26 16.24 12.84
CA ASN A 348 30.96 16.73 11.65
C ASN A 348 29.97 17.10 10.54
N VAL A 349 28.76 16.55 10.56
CA VAL A 349 27.70 16.84 9.57
C VAL A 349 26.33 16.80 10.25
N VAL A 350 25.47 17.76 9.93
CA VAL A 350 24.03 17.70 10.25
C VAL A 350 23.24 17.46 8.97
N VAL A 351 22.30 16.51 8.98
CA VAL A 351 21.39 16.27 7.87
C VAL A 351 19.96 16.55 8.30
N GLN A 352 19.26 17.46 7.62
CA GLN A 352 17.87 17.81 7.91
C GLN A 352 16.91 16.90 7.13
N ALA A 353 16.02 16.21 7.85
CA ALA A 353 15.03 15.27 7.34
C ALA A 353 13.62 15.60 7.89
N LEU A 354 13.15 16.84 7.66
CA LEU A 354 11.97 17.42 8.31
C LEU A 354 10.70 17.42 7.44
N GLY A 355 10.71 16.69 6.33
CA GLY A 355 9.60 16.59 5.38
C GLY A 355 9.94 17.17 4.00
N GLN A 356 8.91 17.27 3.16
CA GLN A 356 9.05 17.67 1.76
C GLN A 356 7.89 18.61 1.34
N ASN A 357 8.10 19.44 0.32
CA ASN A 357 7.13 20.37 -0.24
C ASN A 357 7.05 20.18 -1.76
N VAL A 358 5.91 20.56 -2.34
CA VAL A 358 5.70 20.57 -3.80
C VAL A 358 6.53 21.70 -4.42
N ASP A 359 7.01 21.48 -5.65
CA ASP A 359 7.60 22.56 -6.45
C ASP A 359 6.49 23.41 -7.07
N GLU A 360 6.35 24.64 -6.58
CA GLU A 360 5.27 25.55 -7.00
C GLU A 360 5.51 26.12 -8.40
N ALA A 361 6.74 26.07 -8.91
CA ALA A 361 7.13 26.69 -10.18
C ALA A 361 6.34 26.15 -11.40
N LEU A 362 5.83 24.92 -11.33
CA LEU A 362 4.99 24.35 -12.38
C LEU A 362 3.59 25.00 -12.45
N LEU A 363 3.16 25.64 -11.35
CA LEU A 363 1.84 26.21 -11.17
C LEU A 363 1.82 27.73 -11.34
N ASP A 364 3.00 28.39 -11.41
CA ASP A 364 3.11 29.86 -11.50
C ASP A 364 2.31 30.46 -12.68
N ASN A 365 2.20 29.73 -13.80
CA ASN A 365 1.47 30.15 -14.99
C ASN A 365 0.00 29.68 -15.02
N LEU A 366 -0.51 29.09 -13.93
CA LEU A 366 -1.85 28.51 -13.81
C LEU A 366 -2.59 29.16 -12.63
N GLU A 367 -3.09 30.38 -12.84
CA GLU A 367 -3.70 31.19 -11.77
C GLU A 367 -4.89 30.50 -11.07
N GLU A 368 -5.59 29.58 -11.75
CA GLU A 368 -6.68 28.78 -11.18
C GLU A 368 -6.19 27.67 -10.24
N LEU A 369 -4.93 27.25 -10.34
CA LEU A 369 -4.34 26.18 -9.53
C LEU A 369 -3.62 26.78 -8.32
N LYS A 370 -4.32 26.87 -7.20
CA LYS A 370 -3.74 27.32 -5.93
C LYS A 370 -3.36 26.15 -5.05
N LEU A 371 -2.19 26.27 -4.41
CA LEU A 371 -1.80 25.39 -3.33
C LEU A 371 -2.44 25.88 -2.03
N GLU A 372 -3.12 24.97 -1.33
CA GLU A 372 -3.56 25.17 0.05
C GLU A 372 -2.69 24.29 0.94
N ASP A 373 -2.07 24.88 1.98
CA ASP A 373 -1.11 24.19 2.86
C ASP A 373 0.04 23.44 2.12
N GLY A 374 0.45 23.97 0.96
CA GLY A 374 1.54 23.42 0.15
C GLY A 374 1.18 22.19 -0.69
N VAL A 375 -0.12 21.92 -0.89
CA VAL A 375 -0.64 20.85 -1.76
C VAL A 375 -1.76 21.37 -2.67
N LEU A 376 -1.94 20.73 -3.83
CA LEU A 376 -2.91 21.15 -4.84
C LEU A 376 -4.31 20.61 -4.52
N GLY A 377 -5.30 21.49 -4.48
CA GLY A 377 -6.70 21.12 -4.34
C GLY A 377 -7.22 20.36 -5.57
N VAL A 378 -7.91 19.24 -5.33
CA VAL A 378 -8.57 18.44 -6.37
C VAL A 378 -9.94 17.94 -5.90
N ASP A 379 -10.82 17.63 -6.83
CA ASP A 379 -12.13 17.07 -6.54
C ASP A 379 -12.08 15.56 -6.22
N THR A 380 -13.25 14.95 -6.00
CA THR A 380 -13.35 13.51 -5.72
C THR A 380 -12.89 12.61 -6.86
N HIS A 381 -12.79 13.13 -8.09
CA HIS A 381 -12.28 12.46 -9.29
C HIS A 381 -10.79 12.72 -9.53
N LEU A 382 -10.12 13.49 -8.66
CA LEU A 382 -8.74 13.96 -8.80
C LEU A 382 -8.56 15.01 -9.91
N MET A 383 -9.66 15.64 -10.36
CA MET A 383 -9.60 16.75 -11.31
C MET A 383 -9.29 18.03 -10.54
N SER A 384 -8.40 18.84 -11.12
CA SER A 384 -8.08 20.18 -10.62
C SER A 384 -9.18 21.18 -10.99
N ALA A 385 -9.00 22.46 -10.65
CA ALA A 385 -9.90 23.53 -11.07
C ALA A 385 -9.90 23.76 -12.60
N ILE A 386 -8.93 23.20 -13.33
CA ILE A 386 -8.85 23.29 -14.79
C ILE A 386 -9.37 21.99 -15.41
N ASP A 387 -10.37 22.12 -16.28
CA ASP A 387 -10.99 20.99 -16.98
C ASP A 387 -9.96 20.18 -17.77
N GLY A 388 -9.98 18.86 -17.57
CA GLY A 388 -9.06 17.94 -18.24
C GLY A 388 -7.64 17.91 -17.67
N VAL A 389 -7.37 18.66 -16.59
CA VAL A 389 -6.13 18.58 -15.81
C VAL A 389 -6.41 17.90 -14.48
N PHE A 390 -5.77 16.76 -14.25
CA PHE A 390 -5.88 15.94 -13.06
C PHE A 390 -4.57 15.97 -12.27
N ALA A 391 -4.60 15.69 -10.97
CA ALA A 391 -3.39 15.62 -10.15
C ALA A 391 -3.44 14.51 -9.10
N GLY A 392 -2.29 13.95 -8.73
CA GLY A 392 -2.22 12.87 -7.75
C GLY A 392 -0.81 12.57 -7.25
N GLY A 393 -0.71 11.59 -6.35
CA GLY A 393 0.50 11.33 -5.56
C GLY A 393 0.72 12.39 -4.47
N ASP A 394 1.97 12.61 -4.07
CA ASP A 394 2.32 13.45 -2.90
C ASP A 394 2.05 14.95 -3.07
N MET A 395 1.60 15.39 -4.26
CA MET A 395 1.31 16.80 -4.54
C MET A 395 -0.11 17.24 -4.16
N ILE A 396 -0.98 16.29 -3.79
CA ILE A 396 -2.35 16.57 -3.33
C ILE A 396 -2.49 16.24 -1.84
N PRO A 397 -3.58 16.66 -1.16
CA PRO A 397 -3.82 16.29 0.23
C PRO A 397 -4.00 14.77 0.40
N SER A 398 -2.95 14.07 0.80
CA SER A 398 -3.00 12.64 1.11
C SER A 398 -1.86 12.18 2.02
N GLU A 399 -1.98 10.94 2.50
CA GLU A 399 -0.83 10.25 3.07
C GLU A 399 0.26 10.07 2.02
N ARG A 400 1.51 10.36 2.41
CA ARG A 400 2.68 10.28 1.54
C ARG A 400 3.33 8.91 1.64
N ASN A 401 2.70 7.93 0.99
CA ASN A 401 3.24 6.59 0.86
C ASN A 401 3.07 6.08 -0.58
N VAL A 402 3.87 5.08 -0.93
CA VAL A 402 3.97 4.63 -2.32
C VAL A 402 2.67 3.97 -2.81
N THR A 403 2.01 3.21 -1.95
CA THR A 403 0.76 2.51 -2.27
C THR A 403 -0.39 3.48 -2.56
N VAL A 404 -0.48 4.59 -1.82
CA VAL A 404 -1.43 5.69 -2.08
C VAL A 404 -1.13 6.34 -3.43
N ALA A 405 0.13 6.59 -3.75
CA ALA A 405 0.51 7.14 -5.05
C ALA A 405 0.07 6.22 -6.21
N ILE A 406 0.25 4.89 -6.07
CA ILE A 406 -0.22 3.91 -7.05
C ILE A 406 -1.75 3.93 -7.16
N GLY A 407 -2.47 3.97 -6.03
CA GLY A 407 -3.93 4.10 -5.99
C GLY A 407 -4.45 5.38 -6.66
N HIS A 408 -3.77 6.52 -6.45
CA HIS A 408 -4.05 7.77 -7.13
C HIS A 408 -3.86 7.65 -8.64
N GLY A 409 -2.78 7.00 -9.10
CA GLY A 409 -2.57 6.77 -10.53
C GLY A 409 -3.72 5.97 -11.18
N LYS A 410 -4.13 4.87 -10.54
CA LYS A 410 -5.28 4.05 -10.98
C LYS A 410 -6.58 4.85 -11.00
N LYS A 411 -6.86 5.60 -9.94
CA LYS A 411 -8.06 6.43 -9.82
C LYS A 411 -8.08 7.52 -10.90
N ALA A 412 -6.97 8.21 -11.10
CA ALA A 412 -6.83 9.24 -12.13
C ALA A 412 -7.03 8.68 -13.53
N ALA A 413 -6.42 7.53 -13.86
CA ALA A 413 -6.61 6.87 -15.16
C ALA A 413 -8.09 6.59 -15.46
N ARG A 414 -8.83 6.06 -14.48
CA ARG A 414 -10.27 5.83 -14.60
C ARG A 414 -11.04 7.14 -14.78
N SER A 415 -10.75 8.16 -13.97
CA SER A 415 -11.42 9.47 -14.05
C SER A 415 -11.17 10.16 -15.39
N ILE A 416 -9.93 10.15 -15.88
CA ILE A 416 -9.55 10.70 -17.19
C ILE A 416 -10.35 10.01 -18.30
N SER A 417 -10.39 8.67 -18.29
CA SER A 417 -11.13 7.93 -19.31
C SER A 417 -12.64 8.18 -19.25
N GLN A 418 -13.21 8.31 -18.06
CA GLN A 418 -14.63 8.63 -17.87
C GLN A 418 -14.97 10.05 -18.34
N TRP A 419 -14.10 11.01 -18.03
CA TRP A 419 -14.23 12.40 -18.46
C TRP A 419 -14.17 12.53 -19.99
N LEU A 420 -13.21 11.85 -20.64
CA LEU A 420 -13.10 11.82 -22.11
C LEU A 420 -14.33 11.20 -22.80
N ASN A 421 -15.04 10.31 -22.10
CA ASN A 421 -16.28 9.69 -22.58
C ASN A 421 -17.54 10.49 -22.18
N GLY A 422 -17.40 11.60 -21.44
CA GLY A 422 -18.48 12.48 -21.00
C GLY A 422 -19.39 11.90 -19.91
N LYS A 423 -18.97 10.84 -19.20
CA LYS A 423 -19.77 10.20 -18.15
C LYS A 423 -18.90 9.70 -17.00
N PHE A 424 -19.08 10.30 -15.82
CA PHE A 424 -18.58 9.70 -14.58
C PHE A 424 -19.51 8.58 -14.12
N GLU A 425 -18.94 7.42 -13.84
CA GLU A 425 -19.72 6.30 -13.33
C GLU A 425 -20.03 6.50 -11.85
N LYS A 426 -21.26 6.16 -11.45
CA LYS A 426 -21.64 6.17 -10.05
C LYS A 426 -20.84 5.11 -9.30
N GLN A 427 -20.21 5.50 -8.20
CA GLN A 427 -19.51 4.55 -7.35
C GLN A 427 -20.51 3.52 -6.79
N SER A 428 -20.14 2.23 -6.88
CA SER A 428 -20.89 1.16 -6.24
C SER A 428 -20.84 1.30 -4.72
N LYS A 429 -21.92 0.91 -4.05
CA LYS A 429 -21.93 0.82 -2.59
C LYS A 429 -20.87 -0.22 -2.17
N LYS A 430 -19.98 0.15 -1.25
CA LYS A 430 -19.03 -0.81 -0.66
C LYS A 430 -19.81 -1.87 0.15
N HIS A 431 -19.34 -3.11 0.09
CA HIS A 431 -19.82 -4.18 0.97
C HIS A 431 -19.47 -3.88 2.43
N GLU A 432 -20.20 -4.48 3.39
CA GLU A 432 -19.83 -4.36 4.79
C GLU A 432 -18.48 -5.04 5.04
N VAL A 433 -17.67 -4.45 5.94
CA VAL A 433 -16.38 -5.04 6.33
C VAL A 433 -16.64 -6.21 7.27
N VAL A 434 -15.98 -7.33 7.03
CA VAL A 434 -16.05 -8.49 7.93
C VAL A 434 -15.11 -8.30 9.12
N ASP A 435 -15.68 -8.35 10.31
CA ASP A 435 -14.93 -8.31 11.57
C ASP A 435 -14.62 -9.73 12.07
N TYR A 436 -13.59 -9.86 12.92
CA TYR A 436 -13.24 -11.12 13.58
C TYR A 436 -14.44 -11.77 14.29
N SER A 437 -15.27 -10.98 14.97
CA SER A 437 -16.46 -11.47 15.69
C SER A 437 -17.55 -12.05 14.79
N MET A 438 -17.50 -11.79 13.48
CA MET A 438 -18.44 -12.34 12.50
C MET A 438 -17.99 -13.68 11.93
N MET A 439 -16.79 -14.14 12.30
CA MET A 439 -16.16 -15.36 11.81
C MET A 439 -16.19 -16.44 12.88
N ASN A 440 -16.27 -17.71 12.46
CA ASN A 440 -16.05 -18.84 13.37
C ASN A 440 -14.61 -19.33 13.23
N THR A 441 -13.73 -18.83 14.10
CA THR A 441 -12.30 -19.09 13.99
C THR A 441 -11.84 -20.40 14.59
N TRP A 442 -12.73 -21.19 15.19
CA TRP A 442 -12.43 -22.54 15.70
C TRP A 442 -11.86 -23.46 14.60
N TYR A 443 -12.26 -23.23 13.35
CA TYR A 443 -11.81 -24.01 12.19
C TYR A 443 -10.39 -23.67 11.70
N TYR A 444 -9.75 -22.64 12.25
CA TYR A 444 -8.38 -22.27 11.90
C TYR A 444 -7.43 -22.69 13.02
N SER A 445 -6.30 -23.30 12.63
CA SER A 445 -5.23 -23.65 13.55
C SER A 445 -4.16 -22.55 13.58
N ASP A 446 -3.46 -22.46 14.71
CA ASP A 446 -2.25 -21.66 14.84
C ASP A 446 -1.23 -22.09 13.78
N ALA A 447 -0.68 -21.12 13.06
CA ALA A 447 0.37 -21.29 12.07
C ALA A 447 1.36 -20.13 12.22
N PRO A 448 2.62 -20.41 12.63
CA PRO A 448 3.60 -19.36 12.84
C PRO A 448 3.89 -18.62 11.53
N ARG A 449 4.08 -17.30 11.62
CA ARG A 449 4.47 -16.47 10.48
C ARG A 449 5.84 -16.85 9.97
N THR A 450 6.00 -16.93 8.66
CA THR A 450 7.31 -17.18 8.05
C THR A 450 8.19 -15.94 8.17
N ILE A 451 9.38 -16.12 8.73
CA ILE A 451 10.36 -15.04 8.85
C ILE A 451 11.22 -15.02 7.57
N ARG A 452 11.27 -13.87 6.90
CA ARG A 452 12.13 -13.68 5.73
C ARG A 452 13.61 -13.76 6.13
N PRO A 453 14.47 -14.39 5.31
CA PRO A 453 15.89 -14.36 5.57
C PRO A 453 16.39 -12.92 5.52
N MET A 454 17.32 -12.56 6.39
CA MET A 454 17.97 -11.25 6.38
C MET A 454 19.48 -11.40 6.33
N LEU A 455 20.15 -10.45 5.69
CA LEU A 455 21.61 -10.37 5.75
C LEU A 455 22.10 -10.18 7.18
N ASP A 456 23.29 -10.68 7.49
CA ASP A 456 23.95 -10.41 8.77
C ASP A 456 24.37 -8.94 8.89
N VAL A 457 24.43 -8.42 10.12
CA VAL A 457 24.71 -7.00 10.40
C VAL A 457 26.04 -6.53 9.79
N VAL A 458 27.06 -7.39 9.76
CA VAL A 458 28.37 -7.04 9.17
C VAL A 458 28.23 -6.80 7.67
N ARG A 459 27.47 -7.64 6.96
CA ARG A 459 27.17 -7.43 5.54
C ARG A 459 26.27 -6.21 5.31
N ARG A 460 25.26 -5.97 6.17
CA ARG A 460 24.37 -4.80 6.09
C ARG A 460 25.15 -3.49 6.10
N THR A 461 26.16 -3.38 6.96
CA THR A 461 26.96 -2.16 7.14
C THR A 461 28.07 -2.00 6.09
N SER A 462 28.44 -3.06 5.38
CA SER A 462 29.55 -3.06 4.41
C SER A 462 29.18 -2.61 2.99
N GLY A 463 27.89 -2.45 2.67
CA GLY A 463 27.47 -2.07 1.33
C GLY A 463 25.96 -1.92 1.15
N PHE A 464 25.54 -1.87 -0.12
CA PHE A 464 24.15 -1.62 -0.52
C PHE A 464 23.44 -2.88 -1.04
N ALA A 465 23.89 -4.07 -0.64
CA ALA A 465 23.19 -5.31 -0.94
C ALA A 465 21.80 -5.34 -0.30
N GLU A 466 20.84 -5.97 -0.96
CA GLU A 466 19.46 -6.08 -0.49
C GLU A 466 19.41 -6.77 0.89
N VAL A 467 18.89 -6.08 1.91
CA VAL A 467 18.97 -6.53 3.32
C VAL A 467 18.01 -7.67 3.61
N VAL A 468 16.75 -7.50 3.21
CA VAL A 468 15.68 -8.47 3.42
C VAL A 468 15.61 -9.35 2.18
N GLY A 469 15.69 -10.66 2.35
CA GLY A 469 15.56 -11.65 1.29
C GLY A 469 14.11 -12.02 0.97
N ASP A 470 13.93 -12.84 -0.06
CA ASP A 470 12.61 -13.29 -0.51
C ASP A 470 12.19 -14.61 0.15
N LEU A 471 10.90 -14.95 0.06
CA LEU A 471 10.42 -16.30 0.40
C LEU A 471 10.78 -17.28 -0.71
N ASP A 472 11.02 -18.55 -0.35
CA ASP A 472 10.98 -19.63 -1.32
C ASP A 472 9.53 -20.06 -1.61
N GLU A 473 9.34 -20.92 -2.62
CA GLU A 473 8.02 -21.38 -3.06
C GLU A 473 7.22 -22.07 -1.94
N ILE A 474 7.88 -22.90 -1.13
CA ILE A 474 7.25 -23.66 -0.04
C ILE A 474 6.72 -22.69 1.00
N ASN A 475 7.57 -21.74 1.40
CA ASN A 475 7.27 -20.71 2.37
C ASN A 475 6.21 -19.73 1.86
N ALA A 476 6.26 -19.31 0.61
CA ALA A 476 5.24 -18.45 0.01
C ALA A 476 3.87 -19.12 -0.07
N ALA A 477 3.82 -20.40 -0.47
CA ALA A 477 2.58 -21.17 -0.49
C ALA A 477 2.02 -21.39 0.93
N PHE A 478 2.89 -21.69 1.90
CA PHE A 478 2.50 -21.83 3.30
C PHE A 478 1.93 -20.51 3.85
N GLU A 479 2.61 -19.39 3.60
CA GLU A 479 2.17 -18.07 4.03
C GLU A 479 0.82 -17.69 3.39
N ALA A 480 0.61 -18.01 2.12
CA ALA A 480 -0.67 -17.80 1.45
C ALA A 480 -1.81 -18.62 2.07
N ARG A 481 -1.56 -19.89 2.45
CA ARG A 481 -2.53 -20.77 3.14
C ARG A 481 -2.93 -20.28 4.53
N ARG A 482 -2.18 -19.34 5.11
CA ARG A 482 -2.59 -18.71 6.38
C ARG A 482 -3.79 -17.78 6.18
N CYS A 483 -4.21 -17.45 4.95
CA CYS A 483 -5.39 -16.63 4.72
C CYS A 483 -6.68 -17.31 5.23
N MET A 484 -7.47 -16.61 6.06
CA MET A 484 -8.75 -17.12 6.59
C MET A 484 -9.94 -16.87 5.65
N SER A 485 -9.70 -16.41 4.42
CA SER A 485 -10.76 -16.10 3.44
C SER A 485 -11.91 -15.24 4.02
N CYS A 486 -11.58 -14.27 4.87
CA CYS A 486 -12.53 -13.47 5.63
C CYS A 486 -13.67 -12.93 4.75
N GLY A 487 -14.91 -13.18 5.13
CA GLY A 487 -16.10 -12.55 4.56
C GLY A 487 -16.63 -13.15 3.25
N ASN A 488 -15.91 -14.09 2.62
CA ASN A 488 -16.32 -14.65 1.33
C ASN A 488 -16.21 -16.19 1.33
N CYS A 489 -17.16 -16.85 0.67
CA CYS A 489 -17.25 -18.31 0.66
C CYS A 489 -16.09 -18.92 -0.14
N PHE A 490 -15.33 -19.82 0.48
CA PHE A 490 -14.24 -20.59 -0.13
C PHE A 490 -14.55 -22.10 -0.27
N GLU A 491 -15.85 -22.44 -0.25
CA GLU A 491 -16.33 -23.81 -0.53
C GLU A 491 -15.86 -24.91 0.44
N CYS A 492 -15.63 -24.57 1.73
CA CYS A 492 -15.19 -25.50 2.78
C CYS A 492 -16.15 -26.65 3.16
N ASP A 493 -17.34 -26.73 2.55
CA ASP A 493 -18.39 -27.71 2.84
C ASP A 493 -18.99 -27.73 4.26
N ASN A 494 -18.54 -26.89 5.20
CA ASN A 494 -19.09 -26.86 6.56
C ASN A 494 -20.60 -26.67 6.58
N CYS A 495 -21.12 -25.63 5.90
CA CYS A 495 -22.56 -25.35 5.86
C CYS A 495 -23.38 -26.51 5.29
N TYR A 496 -22.80 -27.28 4.36
CA TYR A 496 -23.41 -28.48 3.78
C TYR A 496 -23.41 -29.63 4.79
N GLY A 497 -22.28 -29.87 5.46
CA GLY A 497 -22.13 -30.95 6.43
C GLY A 497 -22.93 -30.76 7.71
N VAL A 498 -23.05 -29.53 8.21
CA VAL A 498 -23.75 -29.24 9.47
C VAL A 498 -25.26 -29.05 9.31
N CYS A 499 -25.78 -29.04 8.08
CA CYS A 499 -27.20 -28.78 7.85
C CYS A 499 -28.07 -29.96 8.31
N PRO A 500 -28.88 -29.81 9.38
CA PRO A 500 -29.64 -30.95 9.93
C PRO A 500 -30.76 -31.44 9.00
N ASP A 501 -31.23 -30.57 8.10
CA ASP A 501 -32.35 -30.86 7.20
C ASP A 501 -31.89 -31.12 5.75
N ASN A 502 -30.57 -31.20 5.49
CA ASN A 502 -29.99 -31.33 4.15
C ASN A 502 -30.52 -30.28 3.15
N ALA A 503 -30.75 -29.06 3.64
CA ALA A 503 -31.31 -27.95 2.87
C ALA A 503 -30.25 -27.16 2.08
N VAL A 504 -28.99 -27.58 2.09
CA VAL A 504 -27.89 -26.93 1.36
C VAL A 504 -27.51 -27.78 0.15
N ILE A 505 -27.47 -27.18 -1.04
CA ILE A 505 -27.08 -27.84 -2.30
C ILE A 505 -25.72 -27.32 -2.74
N LYS A 506 -24.83 -28.21 -3.17
CA LYS A 506 -23.60 -27.82 -3.87
C LYS A 506 -23.92 -27.48 -5.32
N LEU A 507 -23.54 -26.29 -5.79
CA LEU A 507 -23.76 -25.87 -7.18
C LEU A 507 -22.60 -26.26 -8.12
N GLY A 508 -21.52 -26.80 -7.57
CA GLY A 508 -20.28 -27.13 -8.27
C GLY A 508 -19.16 -26.11 -7.97
N ALA A 509 -17.94 -26.41 -8.43
CA ALA A 509 -16.76 -25.60 -8.16
C ALA A 509 -16.93 -24.14 -8.61
N GLY A 510 -16.61 -23.21 -7.71
CA GLY A 510 -16.71 -21.76 -7.92
C GLY A 510 -18.14 -21.22 -7.96
N LYS A 511 -19.15 -22.05 -7.68
CA LYS A 511 -20.57 -21.67 -7.69
C LYS A 511 -21.19 -21.64 -6.29
N ARG A 512 -20.42 -21.92 -5.24
CA ARG A 512 -20.85 -21.92 -3.85
C ARG A 512 -21.98 -22.93 -3.63
N PHE A 513 -22.90 -22.59 -2.72
CA PHE A 513 -24.04 -23.42 -2.35
C PHE A 513 -25.35 -22.67 -2.54
N GLU A 514 -26.45 -23.41 -2.63
CA GLU A 514 -27.82 -22.91 -2.64
C GLU A 514 -28.58 -23.40 -1.41
N PHE A 515 -29.38 -22.53 -0.79
CA PHE A 515 -30.27 -22.91 0.31
C PHE A 515 -31.67 -23.22 -0.22
N LYS A 516 -32.11 -24.48 -0.09
CA LYS A 516 -33.50 -24.88 -0.36
C LYS A 516 -34.41 -24.36 0.74
N TYR A 517 -34.96 -23.16 0.57
CA TYR A 517 -35.81 -22.54 1.57
C TYR A 517 -37.09 -23.31 1.89
N ASP A 518 -37.59 -24.18 0.99
CA ASP A 518 -38.70 -25.10 1.30
C ASP A 518 -38.38 -26.07 2.46
N TYR A 519 -37.10 -26.37 2.68
CA TYR A 519 -36.63 -27.34 3.68
C TYR A 519 -35.75 -26.69 4.77
N CYS A 520 -35.30 -25.46 4.58
CA CYS A 520 -34.48 -24.75 5.57
C CYS A 520 -35.36 -24.23 6.72
N LYS A 521 -35.29 -24.84 7.91
CA LYS A 521 -36.05 -24.39 9.09
C LYS A 521 -35.52 -23.12 9.78
N GLY A 522 -34.47 -22.49 9.25
CA GLY A 522 -33.92 -21.25 9.82
C GLY A 522 -33.09 -21.41 11.10
N CYS A 523 -32.57 -22.60 11.41
CA CYS A 523 -31.85 -22.89 12.67
C CYS A 523 -30.47 -22.21 12.83
N ALA A 524 -30.03 -21.39 11.88
CA ALA A 524 -28.76 -20.66 11.87
C ALA A 524 -27.45 -21.46 11.93
N MET A 525 -27.46 -22.80 12.08
CA MET A 525 -26.23 -23.61 12.14
C MET A 525 -25.25 -23.34 10.99
N CYS A 526 -25.75 -23.22 9.75
CA CYS A 526 -24.88 -22.91 8.61
C CYS A 526 -24.20 -21.54 8.71
N ALA A 527 -24.82 -20.57 9.38
CA ALA A 527 -24.24 -19.25 9.63
C ALA A 527 -23.24 -19.30 10.79
N THR A 528 -23.60 -19.95 11.90
CA THR A 528 -22.74 -20.13 13.07
C THR A 528 -21.48 -20.94 12.76
N GLU A 529 -21.58 -21.97 11.92
CA GLU A 529 -20.46 -22.84 11.54
C GLU A 529 -19.70 -22.35 10.30
N CYS A 530 -20.01 -21.15 9.80
CA CYS A 530 -19.31 -20.56 8.66
C CYS A 530 -17.95 -19.98 9.11
N PRO A 531 -16.81 -20.57 8.70
CA PRO A 531 -15.51 -20.13 9.21
C PRO A 531 -15.16 -18.70 8.81
N CYS A 532 -15.54 -18.31 7.59
CA CYS A 532 -15.25 -17.00 7.04
C CYS A 532 -16.35 -15.96 7.29
N GLY A 533 -17.49 -16.34 7.87
CA GLY A 533 -18.63 -15.44 8.01
C GLY A 533 -19.14 -14.95 6.64
N SER A 534 -19.40 -15.86 5.70
CA SER A 534 -20.04 -15.55 4.40
C SER A 534 -21.54 -15.84 4.36
N ILE A 535 -22.13 -16.21 5.50
CA ILE A 535 -23.55 -16.52 5.63
C ILE A 535 -24.12 -15.62 6.74
N LYS A 536 -25.23 -14.94 6.43
CA LYS A 536 -25.99 -14.10 7.37
C LYS A 536 -27.39 -14.66 7.52
N MET A 537 -27.96 -14.57 8.73
CA MET A 537 -29.37 -14.81 8.95
C MET A 537 -30.15 -13.51 8.70
N GLU A 538 -31.20 -13.59 7.88
CA GLU A 538 -32.12 -12.49 7.64
C GLU A 538 -33.53 -12.87 8.11
N PRO A 539 -34.27 -11.94 8.72
CA PRO A 539 -35.68 -12.15 9.03
C PRO A 539 -36.48 -12.52 7.78
N GLU A 540 -37.35 -13.52 7.89
CA GLU A 540 -38.30 -13.82 6.84
C GLU A 540 -39.38 -12.71 6.83
N LEU A 541 -39.41 -11.91 5.77
CA LEU A 541 -40.49 -10.94 5.56
C LEU A 541 -41.76 -11.72 5.18
N ILE A 542 -42.74 -11.72 6.08
CA ILE A 542 -44.05 -12.36 5.90
C ILE A 542 -44.88 -11.61 4.86
#